data_AF-A0A8T4Z4G6-F1
#
_entry.id   AF-A0A8T4Z4G6-F1
#
_cell.length_a   1.000
_cell.length_b   1.000
_cell.length_c   1.000
_cell.angle_alpha   90.00
_cell.angle_beta   90.00
_cell.angle_gamma   90.00
#
_symmetry.space_group_name_H-M   'P 1'
#
loop_
_entity.id
_entity.type
_entity.pdbx_description
1 polymer ?
#
loop_
_entity_poly.entity_id
_entity_poly.type
_entity_poly.pdbx_seq_one_letter_code
_entity_poly.pdbx_strand_id
1 'polypeptide(L)'
;GVADAAAGHPGAKLGMVGLPCQVEGVRRLATSPLGNRKVGEAVKLTIGLFCFDSYKYNKLFLEYVQAKSQIPLDQVEKVDIKDNRFRLFSGEETLIDLHVKELDPYVMPGCSKCQDFSAELSDISVGAVGSQRGWTTVLVRSEIGEEIFNSAVDEGVIEATPLSEVKPGLDIVVKLSQIKKRREAPYIRHGTG
;
A
#
# COMPACT_ATOMS: atom_id res chain seq x y z
N GLY A 1 14.87 -7.35 6.54
CA GLY A 1 13.41 -7.25 6.83
C GLY A 1 13.18 -6.95 8.30
N VAL A 2 11.94 -7.01 8.79
CA VAL A 2 11.63 -6.66 10.20
C VAL A 2 12.45 -7.48 11.22
N ALA A 3 12.68 -8.77 10.94
CA ALA A 3 13.51 -9.63 11.79
C ALA A 3 14.96 -9.13 11.86
N ASP A 4 15.57 -8.80 10.72
CA ASP A 4 16.95 -8.29 10.69
C ASP A 4 17.06 -6.93 11.38
N ALA A 5 16.05 -6.06 11.22
CA ALA A 5 16.01 -4.77 11.91
C ALA A 5 15.91 -4.95 13.44
N ALA A 6 15.09 -5.88 13.91
CA ALA A 6 14.97 -6.18 15.34
C ALA A 6 16.26 -6.80 15.91
N ALA A 7 16.95 -7.64 15.13
CA ALA A 7 18.21 -8.25 15.52
C ALA A 7 19.39 -7.27 15.48
N GLY A 8 19.44 -6.42 14.46
CA GLY A 8 20.50 -5.41 14.27
C GLY A 8 20.36 -4.20 15.20
N HIS A 9 19.15 -3.93 15.70
CA HIS A 9 18.88 -2.86 16.66
C HIS A 9 18.13 -3.38 17.90
N PRO A 10 18.79 -4.15 18.78
CA PRO A 10 18.15 -4.71 19.97
C PRO A 10 17.50 -3.64 20.86
N GLY A 11 16.23 -3.83 21.21
CA GLY A 11 15.47 -2.91 22.07
C GLY A 11 14.90 -1.67 21.37
N ALA A 12 15.16 -1.49 20.07
CA ALA A 12 14.56 -0.40 19.31
C ALA A 12 13.04 -0.56 19.15
N LYS A 13 12.34 0.58 19.05
CA LYS A 13 10.93 0.65 18.67
C LYS A 13 10.85 0.84 17.15
N LEU A 14 10.50 -0.21 16.42
CA LEU A 14 10.56 -0.19 14.96
C LEU A 14 9.30 0.45 14.35
N GLY A 15 9.50 1.31 13.35
CA GLY A 15 8.46 1.71 12.40
C GLY A 15 8.52 0.84 11.14
N MET A 16 7.37 0.52 10.56
CA MET A 16 7.28 -0.23 9.31
C MET A 16 6.34 0.46 8.33
N VAL A 17 6.78 0.60 7.09
CA VAL A 17 5.92 0.95 5.94
C VAL A 17 5.69 -0.30 5.11
N GLY A 18 4.45 -0.57 4.70
CA GLY A 18 4.17 -1.75 3.89
C GLY A 18 2.79 -1.78 3.24
N LEU A 19 2.64 -2.66 2.26
CA LEU A 19 1.35 -2.98 1.64
C LEU A 19 0.42 -3.70 2.64
N PRO A 20 -0.90 -3.78 2.38
CA PRO A 20 -1.85 -4.39 3.29
C PRO A 20 -1.47 -5.81 3.72
N CYS A 21 -1.06 -6.66 2.78
CA CYS A 21 -0.63 -8.03 3.07
C CYS A 21 0.65 -8.12 3.92
N GLN A 22 1.55 -7.12 3.84
CA GLN A 22 2.77 -7.07 4.65
C GLN A 22 2.43 -6.63 6.09
N VAL A 23 1.52 -5.67 6.24
CA VAL A 23 0.98 -5.26 7.54
C VAL A 23 0.25 -6.42 8.21
N GLU A 24 -0.65 -7.11 7.49
CA GLU A 24 -1.29 -8.34 7.96
C GLU A 24 -0.25 -9.38 8.43
N GLY A 25 0.82 -9.56 7.66
CA GLY A 25 1.92 -10.47 8.01
C GLY A 25 2.56 -10.14 9.36
N VAL A 26 2.89 -8.87 9.60
CA VAL A 26 3.47 -8.44 10.88
C VAL A 26 2.48 -8.55 12.03
N ARG A 27 1.21 -8.19 11.83
CA ARG A 27 0.17 -8.38 12.86
C ARG A 27 0.01 -9.86 13.20
N ARG A 28 0.05 -10.77 12.21
CA ARG A 28 0.03 -12.21 12.44
C ARG A 28 1.27 -12.72 13.18
N LEU A 29 2.46 -12.15 12.94
CA LEU A 29 3.65 -12.50 13.73
C LEU A 29 3.47 -12.17 15.21
N ALA A 30 2.80 -11.07 15.54
CA ALA A 30 2.53 -10.66 16.91
C ALA A 30 1.39 -11.45 17.57
N THR A 31 0.32 -11.79 16.84
CA THR A 31 -0.90 -12.36 17.43
C THR A 31 -1.04 -13.88 17.28
N SER A 32 -0.39 -14.50 16.30
CA SER A 32 -0.51 -15.94 16.05
C SER A 32 0.22 -16.76 17.13
N PRO A 33 -0.31 -17.93 17.55
CA PRO A 33 0.41 -18.87 18.40
C PRO A 33 1.72 -19.39 17.78
N LEU A 34 1.80 -19.44 16.45
CA LEU A 34 2.98 -19.87 15.70
C LEU A 34 3.86 -18.69 15.25
N GLY A 35 3.47 -17.45 15.60
CA GLY A 35 4.19 -16.25 15.23
C GLY A 35 5.42 -16.00 16.10
N ASN A 36 6.48 -15.45 15.52
CA ASN A 36 7.60 -14.94 16.29
C ASN A 36 7.22 -13.61 16.95
N ARG A 37 6.60 -13.69 18.13
CA ARG A 37 6.06 -12.54 18.85
C ARG A 37 7.11 -11.46 19.12
N LYS A 38 8.34 -11.84 19.47
CA LYS A 38 9.43 -10.88 19.71
C LYS A 38 9.69 -9.98 18.50
N VAL A 39 9.64 -10.54 17.29
CA VAL A 39 9.81 -9.78 16.05
C VAL A 39 8.57 -8.93 15.74
N GLY A 40 7.37 -9.50 15.87
CA GLY A 40 6.12 -8.78 15.61
C GLY A 40 5.91 -7.59 16.57
N GLU A 41 6.16 -7.80 17.86
CA GLU A 41 5.99 -6.79 18.92
C GLU A 41 7.08 -5.72 18.91
N ALA A 42 8.21 -5.95 18.24
CA ALA A 42 9.23 -4.91 18.04
C ALA A 42 8.73 -3.78 17.14
N VAL A 43 7.74 -4.04 16.28
CA VAL A 43 7.08 -3.03 15.44
C VAL A 43 6.06 -2.28 16.28
N LYS A 44 6.33 -0.99 16.52
CA LYS A 44 5.50 -0.09 17.34
C LYS A 44 4.65 0.86 16.51
N LEU A 45 5.01 1.06 15.24
CA LEU A 45 4.27 1.88 14.30
C LEU A 45 4.21 1.20 12.93
N THR A 46 3.03 1.19 12.33
CA THR A 46 2.79 0.69 10.98
C THR A 46 2.11 1.75 10.12
N ILE A 47 2.75 2.11 9.00
CA ILE A 47 2.18 2.94 7.95
C ILE A 47 1.83 2.03 6.76
N GLY A 48 0.54 1.83 6.55
CA GLY A 48 0.02 0.99 5.49
C GLY A 48 -0.18 1.76 4.19
N LEU A 49 0.30 1.25 3.06
CA LEU A 49 0.05 1.85 1.75
C LEU A 49 -1.24 1.28 1.15
N PHE A 50 -2.05 2.13 0.53
CA PHE A 50 -3.16 1.66 -0.29
C PHE A 50 -2.61 0.81 -1.44
N CYS A 51 -3.25 -0.33 -1.70
CA CYS A 51 -2.80 -1.26 -2.72
C CYS A 51 -3.99 -1.94 -3.37
N PHE A 52 -4.10 -1.87 -4.70
CA PHE A 52 -5.09 -2.65 -5.43
C PHE A 52 -4.46 -3.97 -5.91
N ASP A 53 -3.39 -3.89 -6.70
CA ASP A 53 -2.60 -5.02 -7.19
C ASP A 53 -1.10 -4.70 -7.14
N SER A 54 -0.27 -5.74 -7.24
CA SER A 54 1.18 -5.63 -7.40
C SER A 54 1.60 -6.48 -8.60
N TYR A 55 2.72 -6.12 -9.25
CA TYR A 55 3.09 -6.68 -10.55
C TYR A 55 4.44 -7.40 -10.50
N LYS A 56 4.61 -8.42 -11.33
CA LYS A 56 5.87 -9.13 -11.50
C LYS A 56 6.87 -8.25 -12.23
N TYR A 57 7.96 -7.87 -11.56
CA TYR A 57 9.01 -7.03 -12.15
C TYR A 57 9.54 -7.58 -13.49
N ASN A 58 9.92 -8.85 -13.53
CA ASN A 58 10.46 -9.47 -14.75
C ASN A 58 9.46 -9.43 -15.92
N LYS A 59 8.16 -9.63 -15.66
CA LYS A 59 7.15 -9.66 -16.72
C LYS A 59 6.77 -8.26 -17.21
N LEU A 60 6.53 -7.33 -16.29
CA LEU A 60 6.11 -5.99 -16.65
C LEU A 60 7.29 -5.14 -17.12
N PHE A 61 8.36 -5.04 -16.34
CA PHE A 61 9.44 -4.11 -16.64
C PHE A 61 10.48 -4.69 -17.61
N LEU A 62 10.97 -5.92 -17.39
CA LEU A 62 12.00 -6.48 -18.28
C LEU A 62 11.41 -6.94 -19.62
N GLU A 63 10.37 -7.77 -19.59
CA GLU A 63 9.81 -8.35 -20.81
C GLU A 63 8.93 -7.34 -21.59
N TYR A 64 8.04 -6.60 -20.91
CA TYR A 64 7.14 -5.68 -21.59
C TYR A 64 7.77 -4.30 -21.84
N VAL A 65 8.15 -3.57 -20.79
CA VAL A 65 8.67 -2.18 -20.95
C VAL A 65 9.99 -2.18 -21.72
N GLN A 66 10.98 -2.94 -21.28
CA GLN A 66 12.31 -2.92 -21.86
C GLN A 66 12.38 -3.68 -23.18
N ALA A 67 12.01 -4.97 -23.20
CA ALA A 67 12.21 -5.79 -24.38
C ALA A 67 11.13 -5.58 -25.47
N LYS A 68 9.85 -5.45 -25.10
CA LYS A 68 8.78 -5.29 -26.10
C LYS A 68 8.59 -3.84 -26.54
N SER A 69 8.54 -2.90 -25.60
CA SER A 69 8.34 -1.48 -25.90
C SER A 69 9.64 -0.72 -26.18
N GLN A 70 10.81 -1.38 -26.07
CA GLN A 70 12.12 -0.81 -26.37
C GLN A 70 12.44 0.45 -25.53
N ILE A 71 11.95 0.50 -24.29
CA ILE A 71 12.18 1.61 -23.35
C ILE A 71 13.24 1.19 -22.33
N PRO A 72 14.43 1.82 -22.34
CA PRO A 72 15.43 1.62 -21.29
C PRO A 72 14.86 1.97 -19.91
N LEU A 73 15.04 1.06 -18.93
CA LEU A 73 14.44 1.24 -17.60
C LEU A 73 15.08 2.37 -16.78
N ASP A 74 16.31 2.76 -17.12
CA ASP A 74 17.01 3.89 -16.52
C ASP A 74 16.44 5.26 -16.94
N GLN A 75 15.65 5.31 -18.01
CA GLN A 75 14.90 6.51 -18.40
C GLN A 75 13.56 6.66 -17.65
N VAL A 76 13.12 5.63 -16.93
CA VAL A 76 11.84 5.68 -16.21
C VAL A 76 12.07 6.39 -14.87
N GLU A 77 11.70 7.66 -14.81
CA GLU A 77 11.82 8.49 -13.61
C GLU A 77 10.62 8.37 -12.68
N LYS A 78 9.43 8.05 -13.23
CA LYS A 78 8.20 7.92 -12.44
C LYS A 78 7.27 6.84 -12.99
N VAL A 79 6.69 6.08 -12.07
CA VAL A 79 5.56 5.16 -12.31
C VAL A 79 4.33 5.73 -11.61
N ASP A 80 3.20 5.80 -12.31
CA ASP A 80 1.93 6.25 -11.73
C ASP A 80 0.79 5.31 -12.11
N ILE A 81 -0.10 5.07 -11.15
CA ILE A 81 -1.36 4.35 -11.37
C ILE A 81 -2.50 5.22 -10.85
N LYS A 82 -3.14 5.93 -11.77
CA LYS A 82 -4.22 6.88 -11.47
C LYS A 82 -5.25 6.87 -12.58
N ASP A 83 -6.51 7.13 -12.26
CA ASP A 83 -7.61 7.22 -13.23
C ASP A 83 -7.75 5.98 -14.12
N ASN A 84 -7.49 4.78 -13.56
CA ASN A 84 -7.44 3.50 -14.27
C ASN A 84 -6.38 3.43 -15.38
N ARG A 85 -5.33 4.25 -15.28
CA ARG A 85 -4.21 4.29 -16.20
C ARG A 85 -2.91 3.98 -15.48
N PHE A 86 -2.09 3.14 -16.10
CA PHE A 86 -0.70 2.89 -15.73
C PHE A 86 0.19 3.70 -16.65
N ARG A 87 1.02 4.56 -16.06
CA ARG A 87 1.87 5.48 -16.80
C ARG A 87 3.32 5.41 -16.33
N LEU A 88 4.22 5.47 -17.31
CA LEU A 88 5.65 5.66 -17.09
C LEU A 88 6.05 7.01 -17.65
N PHE A 89 6.89 7.74 -16.92
CA PHE A 89 7.35 9.07 -17.32
C PHE A 89 8.88 9.17 -17.30
N SER A 90 9.40 9.99 -18.21
CA SER A 90 10.75 10.57 -18.19
C SER A 90 10.59 12.09 -18.15
N GLY A 91 10.82 12.72 -17.00
CA GLY A 91 10.41 14.10 -16.77
C GLY A 91 8.92 14.34 -17.05
N GLU A 92 8.63 15.22 -18.02
CA GLU A 92 7.27 15.54 -18.46
C GLU A 92 6.77 14.62 -19.59
N GLU A 93 7.65 13.85 -20.22
CA GLU A 93 7.30 12.94 -21.30
C GLU A 93 6.62 11.68 -20.76
N THR A 94 5.51 11.28 -21.39
CA THR A 94 4.84 10.02 -21.09
C THR A 94 5.39 8.92 -22.02
N LEU A 95 6.12 7.96 -21.45
CA LEU A 95 6.73 6.85 -22.18
C LEU A 95 5.72 5.73 -22.47
N ILE A 96 4.85 5.43 -21.50
CA ILE A 96 3.78 4.43 -21.59
C ILE A 96 2.52 5.03 -20.97
N ASP A 97 1.36 4.76 -21.58
CA ASP A 97 0.04 5.03 -21.01
C ASP A 97 -0.95 3.92 -21.39
N LEU A 98 -1.22 3.02 -20.45
CA LEU A 98 -2.06 1.84 -20.63
C LEU A 98 -3.26 1.86 -19.70
N HIS A 99 -4.35 1.23 -20.12
CA HIS A 99 -5.45 0.96 -19.20
C HIS A 99 -5.02 -0.13 -18.22
N VAL A 100 -5.34 0.00 -16.93
CA VAL A 100 -4.88 -0.95 -15.89
C VAL A 100 -5.27 -2.41 -16.14
N LYS A 101 -6.36 -2.65 -16.88
CA LYS A 101 -6.76 -4.01 -17.33
C LYS A 101 -5.74 -4.68 -18.26
N GLU A 102 -4.96 -3.90 -19.00
CA GLU A 102 -3.89 -4.44 -19.85
C GLU A 102 -2.75 -5.01 -18.99
N LEU A 103 -2.72 -4.69 -17.69
CA LEU A 103 -1.74 -5.22 -16.76
C LEU A 103 -2.11 -6.56 -16.12
N ASP A 104 -3.33 -7.06 -16.33
CA ASP A 104 -3.81 -8.31 -15.73
C ASP A 104 -2.82 -9.49 -15.91
N PRO A 105 -2.16 -9.69 -17.07
CA PRO A 105 -1.17 -10.76 -17.25
C PRO A 105 0.08 -10.62 -16.37
N TYR A 106 0.35 -9.42 -15.84
CA TYR A 106 1.54 -9.10 -15.05
C TYR A 106 1.27 -9.09 -13.53
N VAL A 107 0.01 -9.17 -13.12
CA VAL A 107 -0.39 -9.14 -11.70
C VAL A 107 0.19 -10.35 -10.96
N MET A 108 0.65 -10.11 -9.73
CA MET A 108 1.07 -11.14 -8.80
C MET A 108 -0.12 -12.04 -8.45
N PRO A 109 -0.04 -13.38 -8.62
CA PRO A 109 -1.19 -14.26 -8.43
C PRO A 109 -1.88 -14.13 -7.07
N GLY A 110 -1.12 -13.87 -6.00
CA GLY A 110 -1.64 -13.67 -4.65
C GLY A 110 -2.56 -12.46 -4.51
N CYS A 111 -2.40 -11.41 -5.35
CA CYS A 111 -3.27 -10.22 -5.30
C CYS A 111 -4.73 -10.55 -5.62
N SER A 112 -4.97 -11.56 -6.47
CA SER A 112 -6.32 -12.03 -6.81
C SER A 112 -7.11 -12.57 -5.61
N LYS A 113 -6.43 -12.91 -4.52
CA LYS A 113 -7.03 -13.40 -3.27
C LYS A 113 -7.06 -12.36 -2.15
N CYS A 114 -6.35 -11.25 -2.31
CA CYS A 114 -6.26 -10.19 -1.31
C CYS A 114 -7.53 -9.34 -1.30
N GLN A 115 -8.15 -9.19 -0.13
CA GLN A 115 -9.36 -8.37 0.06
C GLN A 115 -9.09 -6.98 0.67
N ASP A 116 -7.88 -6.71 1.15
CA ASP A 116 -7.55 -5.44 1.80
C ASP A 116 -6.98 -4.43 0.79
N PHE A 117 -7.69 -3.32 0.60
CA PHE A 117 -7.26 -2.20 -0.23
C PHE A 117 -6.49 -1.14 0.56
N SER A 118 -6.98 -0.82 1.76
CA SER A 118 -6.63 0.39 2.48
C SER A 118 -5.71 0.14 3.67
N ALA A 119 -5.09 -1.03 3.74
CA ALA A 119 -4.26 -1.48 4.86
C ALA A 119 -5.01 -1.32 6.20
N GLU A 120 -6.12 -2.05 6.33
CA GLU A 120 -7.08 -1.90 7.41
C GLU A 120 -6.50 -2.21 8.81
N LEU A 121 -5.36 -2.90 8.88
CA LEU A 121 -4.67 -3.26 10.12
C LEU A 121 -3.43 -2.40 10.44
N SER A 122 -3.17 -1.32 9.69
CA SER A 122 -2.09 -0.40 10.00
C SER A 122 -2.52 0.65 11.03
N ASP A 123 -1.56 1.32 11.66
CA ASP A 123 -1.84 2.40 12.61
C ASP A 123 -2.27 3.68 11.87
N ILE A 124 -1.61 3.95 10.72
CA ILE A 124 -1.93 5.00 9.75
C ILE A 124 -1.93 4.37 8.36
N SER A 125 -2.93 4.62 7.53
CA SER A 125 -2.96 4.18 6.13
C SER A 125 -2.90 5.37 5.19
N VAL A 126 -2.11 5.27 4.11
CA VAL A 126 -1.89 6.36 3.16
C VAL A 126 -2.03 5.91 1.72
N GLY A 127 -2.59 6.76 0.87
CA GLY A 127 -2.64 6.50 -0.57
C GLY A 127 -3.19 7.64 -1.41
N ALA A 128 -2.97 7.57 -2.72
CA ALA A 128 -3.34 8.64 -3.64
C ALA A 128 -4.86 8.75 -3.89
N VAL A 129 -5.60 7.65 -3.79
CA VAL A 129 -7.05 7.64 -4.08
C VAL A 129 -7.81 8.43 -3.02
N GLY A 130 -8.70 9.33 -3.45
CA GLY A 130 -9.53 10.18 -2.59
C GLY A 130 -9.06 11.63 -2.56
N SER A 131 -7.77 11.87 -2.81
CA SER A 131 -7.14 13.18 -2.76
C SER A 131 -6.78 13.72 -4.16
N GLN A 132 -6.57 15.04 -4.23
CA GLN A 132 -6.10 15.71 -5.44
C GLN A 132 -4.62 15.41 -5.73
N ARG A 133 -4.13 15.77 -6.91
CA ARG A 133 -2.71 15.62 -7.24
C ARG A 133 -1.86 16.45 -6.27
N GLY A 134 -0.77 15.88 -5.79
CA GLY A 134 0.10 16.51 -4.78
C GLY A 134 -0.33 16.24 -3.34
N TRP A 135 -1.54 15.71 -3.13
CA TRP A 135 -2.07 15.36 -1.82
C TRP A 135 -2.16 13.84 -1.66
N THR A 136 -2.20 13.40 -0.40
CA THR A 136 -2.35 11.99 -0.03
C THR A 136 -3.55 11.85 0.89
N THR A 137 -4.39 10.85 0.64
CA THR A 137 -5.44 10.46 1.58
C THR A 137 -4.80 9.74 2.76
N VAL A 138 -5.08 10.20 3.97
CA VAL A 138 -4.59 9.58 5.21
C VAL A 138 -5.77 9.08 6.03
N LEU A 139 -5.73 7.81 6.44
CA LEU A 139 -6.70 7.19 7.34
C LEU A 139 -5.97 6.80 8.63
N VAL A 140 -6.29 7.51 9.72
CA VAL A 140 -5.76 7.21 11.06
C VAL A 140 -6.66 6.16 11.71
N ARG A 141 -6.08 5.10 12.31
CA ARG A 141 -6.84 3.94 12.81
C ARG A 141 -6.62 3.57 14.27
N SER A 142 -5.46 3.91 14.81
CA SER A 142 -5.06 3.52 16.17
C SER A 142 -4.67 4.74 17.00
N GLU A 143 -4.69 4.61 18.32
CA GLU A 143 -4.29 5.66 19.26
C GLU A 143 -2.88 6.18 18.96
N ILE A 144 -1.91 5.28 18.74
CA ILE A 144 -0.53 5.67 18.41
C ILE A 144 -0.43 6.36 17.03
N GLY A 145 -1.28 5.95 16.08
CA GLY A 145 -1.37 6.60 14.77
C GLY A 145 -1.93 8.01 14.87
N GLU A 146 -2.93 8.21 15.74
CA GLU A 146 -3.55 9.51 16.00
C GLU A 146 -2.58 10.47 16.70
N GLU A 147 -1.89 9.99 17.73
CA GLU A 147 -0.85 10.77 18.43
C GLU A 147 0.23 11.27 17.46
N ILE A 148 0.77 10.36 16.64
CA ILE A 148 1.84 10.72 15.68
C ILE A 148 1.31 11.64 14.57
N PHE A 149 0.13 11.38 14.03
CA PHE A 149 -0.43 12.21 12.97
C PHE A 149 -0.69 13.64 13.46
N ASN A 150 -1.32 13.79 14.63
CA ASN A 150 -1.62 15.10 15.20
C ASN A 150 -0.33 15.85 15.57
N SER A 151 0.65 15.18 16.17
CA SER A 151 1.97 15.77 16.44
C SER A 151 2.64 16.29 15.16
N ALA A 152 2.57 15.54 14.06
CA ALA A 152 3.13 15.98 12.78
C ALA A 152 2.40 17.22 12.19
N VAL A 153 1.09 17.34 12.41
CA VAL A 153 0.31 18.52 12.02
C VAL A 153 0.67 19.72 12.93
N ASP A 154 0.69 19.51 14.24
CA ASP A 154 0.96 20.55 15.24
C ASP A 154 2.39 21.13 15.11
N GLU A 155 3.36 20.29 14.76
CA GLU A 155 4.74 20.70 14.47
C GLU A 155 4.92 21.34 13.08
N GLY A 156 3.86 21.38 12.26
CA GLY A 156 3.90 21.95 10.92
C GLY A 156 4.72 21.14 9.91
N VAL A 157 4.99 19.87 10.20
CA VAL A 157 5.70 18.94 9.29
C VAL A 157 4.80 18.54 8.12
N ILE A 158 3.48 18.47 8.36
CA ILE A 158 2.46 18.22 7.34
C ILE A 158 1.31 19.21 7.45
N GLU A 159 0.69 19.52 6.32
CA GLU A 159 -0.61 20.18 6.25
C GLU A 159 -1.72 19.13 6.09
N ALA A 160 -2.86 19.36 6.74
CA ALA A 160 -4.00 18.46 6.69
C ALA A 160 -5.31 19.22 6.49
N THR A 161 -6.25 18.59 5.78
CA THR A 161 -7.62 19.07 5.62
C THR A 161 -8.56 17.87 5.78
N PRO A 162 -9.73 18.04 6.42
CA PRO A 162 -10.69 16.95 6.57
C PRO A 162 -11.07 16.33 5.22
N LEU A 163 -10.96 15.00 5.10
CA LEU A 163 -11.28 14.28 3.86
C LEU A 163 -12.75 14.46 3.42
N SER A 164 -13.64 14.79 4.35
CA SER A 164 -15.05 15.13 4.09
C SER A 164 -15.24 16.36 3.19
N GLU A 165 -14.27 17.26 3.17
CA GLU A 165 -14.29 18.50 2.39
C GLU A 165 -13.64 18.34 1.01
N VAL A 166 -13.00 17.19 0.76
CA VAL A 166 -12.27 16.90 -0.48
C VAL A 166 -13.14 16.04 -1.41
N LYS A 167 -13.11 16.34 -2.70
CA LYS A 167 -13.68 15.47 -3.76
C LYS A 167 -12.55 14.85 -4.58
N PRO A 168 -12.63 13.54 -4.93
CA PRO A 168 -13.75 12.63 -4.69
C PRO A 168 -13.87 12.13 -3.23
N GLY A 169 -12.85 12.33 -2.39
CA GLY A 169 -12.94 12.09 -0.94
C GLY A 169 -13.07 10.62 -0.55
N LEU A 170 -13.71 10.38 0.60
CA LEU A 170 -13.84 9.05 1.20
C LEU A 170 -14.66 8.07 0.34
N ASP A 171 -15.65 8.56 -0.42
CA ASP A 171 -16.58 7.71 -1.17
C ASP A 171 -15.87 6.78 -2.16
N ILE A 172 -14.87 7.29 -2.88
CA ILE A 172 -14.11 6.48 -3.84
C ILE A 172 -13.20 5.45 -3.13
N VAL A 173 -12.65 5.81 -1.97
CA VAL A 173 -11.81 4.92 -1.16
C VAL A 173 -12.65 3.73 -0.67
N VAL A 174 -13.84 4.02 -0.14
CA VAL A 174 -14.81 3.00 0.27
C VAL A 174 -15.21 2.14 -0.91
N LYS A 175 -15.55 2.74 -2.06
CA LYS A 175 -15.93 2.01 -3.27
C LYS A 175 -14.84 1.02 -3.71
N LEU A 176 -13.57 1.44 -3.76
CA LEU A 176 -12.48 0.54 -4.15
C LEU A 176 -12.22 -0.56 -3.12
N SER A 177 -12.30 -0.24 -1.83
CA SER A 177 -12.22 -1.26 -0.76
C SER A 177 -13.32 -2.31 -0.93
N GLN A 178 -14.57 -1.90 -1.15
CA GLN A 178 -15.68 -2.82 -1.37
C GLN A 178 -15.54 -3.67 -2.64
N ILE A 179 -15.00 -3.10 -3.73
CA ILE A 179 -14.70 -3.87 -4.94
C ILE A 179 -13.65 -4.94 -4.65
N LYS A 180 -12.56 -4.58 -3.95
CA LYS A 180 -11.48 -5.53 -3.65
C LYS A 180 -11.94 -6.64 -2.69
N LYS A 181 -12.81 -6.32 -1.72
CA LYS A 181 -13.42 -7.30 -0.80
C LYS A 181 -14.28 -8.37 -1.47
N ARG A 182 -14.74 -8.17 -2.72
CA ARG A 182 -15.47 -9.19 -3.49
C ARG A 182 -14.59 -10.31 -4.03
N ARG A 183 -13.26 -10.16 -3.98
CA ARG A 183 -12.32 -11.21 -4.40
C ARG A 183 -12.46 -12.44 -3.50
N GLU A 184 -12.31 -13.62 -4.05
CA GLU A 184 -12.31 -14.86 -3.27
C GLU A 184 -11.09 -14.88 -2.33
N ALA A 185 -11.30 -15.10 -1.02
CA ALA A 185 -10.22 -15.17 -0.04
C ALA A 185 -10.24 -16.51 0.72
N PRO A 186 -9.69 -17.59 0.13
CA PRO A 186 -9.75 -18.94 0.71
C PRO A 186 -9.01 -19.09 2.05
N TYR A 187 -8.17 -18.11 2.41
CA TYR A 187 -7.45 -18.08 3.68
C TYR A 187 -8.27 -17.48 4.83
N ILE A 188 -9.38 -16.81 4.53
CA ILE A 188 -10.29 -16.30 5.56
C ILE A 188 -11.18 -17.47 5.97
N ARG A 189 -10.96 -18.00 7.16
CA ARG A 189 -11.84 -19.02 7.73
C ARG A 189 -13.15 -18.34 8.08
N HIS A 190 -14.21 -18.61 7.32
CA HIS A 190 -15.56 -18.40 7.83
C HIS A 190 -15.71 -19.36 9.00
N GLY A 191 -15.90 -18.84 10.21
CA GLY A 191 -16.15 -19.67 11.38
C GLY A 191 -17.31 -20.60 11.03
N THR A 192 -17.06 -21.89 10.99
CA THR A 192 -18.13 -22.86 11.20
C THR A 192 -18.59 -22.60 12.63
N GLY A 193 -19.76 -21.96 12.76
CA GLY A 193 -20.44 -21.86 14.04
C GLY A 193 -20.72 -23.23 14.64
#